data_AF-A0A967UIL4-F1
#
_entry.id   AF-A0A967UIL4-F1
#
_cell.length_a   1.000
_cell.length_b   1.000
_cell.length_c   1.000
_cell.angle_alpha   90.00
_cell.angle_beta   90.00
_cell.angle_gamma   90.00
#
_symmetry.space_group_name_H-M   'P 1'
#
loop_
_entity.id
_entity.type
_entity.pdbx_description
1 polymer ?
#
loop_
_entity_poly.entity_id
_entity_poly.type
_entity_poly.pdbx_seq_one_letter_code
_entity_poly.pdbx_strand_id
1 'polypeptide(L)' 'VGMHLTDREKRPVTGASGELQLFADNTESRSLQMKEASPGRYQVRLPKNLQGGIPAFVLFRRDGSLLEQRLQLNLASAK' A
#
# COMPACT_ATOMS: atom_id res chain seq x y z
N VAL A 1 -3.92 -4.76 -4.57
CA VAL A 1 -3.81 -3.29 -4.59
C VAL A 1 -2.53 -2.91 -5.29
N GLY A 2 -2.56 -1.89 -6.14
CA GLY A 2 -1.38 -1.39 -6.85
C GLY A 2 -1.27 0.13 -6.70
N MET A 3 -0.05 0.63 -6.58
CA MET A 3 0.25 2.06 -6.45
C MET A 3 1.36 2.47 -7.39
N HIS A 4 1.29 3.71 -7.88
CA HIS A 4 2.34 4.34 -8.68
C HIS A 4 3.03 5.39 -7.82
N LEU A 5 4.34 5.25 -7.65
CA LEU A 5 5.18 6.18 -6.93
C LEU A 5 6.02 6.97 -7.95
N THR A 6 5.78 8.26 -8.02
CA THR A 6 6.50 9.17 -8.92
C THR A 6 7.06 10.36 -8.15
N ASP A 7 8.18 10.89 -8.60
CA ASP A 7 8.70 12.16 -8.10
C ASP A 7 7.87 13.35 -8.65
N ARG A 8 8.28 14.57 -8.28
CA ARG A 8 7.65 15.81 -8.75
C ARG A 8 7.69 15.99 -10.27
N GLU A 9 8.67 15.40 -10.94
CA GLU A 9 8.85 15.43 -12.39
C GLU A 9 8.13 14.28 -13.11
N LYS A 10 7.30 13.51 -12.39
CA LYS A 10 6.58 12.31 -12.88
C LYS A 10 7.50 11.15 -13.27
N ARG A 11 8.76 11.14 -12.82
CA ARG A 11 9.65 10.00 -13.02
C ARG A 11 9.33 8.91 -12.00
N PRO A 12 9.40 7.62 -12.38
CA PRO A 12 9.12 6.53 -11.45
C PRO A 12 10.17 6.48 -10.33
N VAL A 13 9.71 6.36 -9.09
CA VAL A 13 10.59 6.14 -7.93
C VAL A 13 10.77 4.64 -7.74
N THR A 14 11.92 4.13 -8.18
CA THR A 14 12.29 2.71 -8.06
C THR A 14 12.99 2.41 -6.74
N GLY A 15 13.03 1.14 -6.34
CA GLY A 15 13.84 0.67 -5.20
C GLY A 15 13.38 1.17 -3.83
N ALA A 16 12.13 1.62 -3.70
CA ALA A 16 11.56 1.96 -2.40
C ALA A 16 11.05 0.70 -1.68
N SER A 17 11.17 0.68 -0.35
CA SER A 17 10.48 -0.29 0.50
C SER A 17 9.06 0.18 0.73
N GLY A 18 8.07 -0.56 0.24
CA GLY A 18 6.65 -0.22 0.39
C GLY A 18 5.94 -1.11 1.39
N GLU A 19 5.07 -0.53 2.21
CA GLU A 19 4.29 -1.22 3.22
C GLU A 19 2.84 -0.71 3.21
N LEU A 20 1.88 -1.63 3.24
CA LEU A 20 0.46 -1.34 3.42
C LEU A 20 0.02 -1.86 4.79
N GLN A 21 -0.23 -0.96 5.72
CA GLN A 21 -0.76 -1.28 7.05
C GLN A 21 -2.28 -1.19 7.02
N LEU A 22 -2.96 -2.25 7.41
CA LEU A 22 -4.42 -2.35 7.46
C LEU A 22 -4.91 -2.28 8.89
N PHE A 23 -5.94 -1.48 9.15
CA PHE A 23 -6.61 -1.36 10.43
C PHE A 23 -8.01 -1.96 10.31
N ALA A 24 -8.10 -3.29 10.46
CA ALA A 24 -9.40 -3.97 10.51
C ALA A 24 -9.93 -3.96 11.95
N ASP A 25 -11.23 -3.74 12.12
CA ASP A 25 -11.85 -3.62 13.45
C ASP A 25 -11.53 -4.83 14.35
N ASN A 26 -11.05 -4.54 15.57
CA ASN A 26 -10.83 -5.48 16.68
C ASN A 26 -9.81 -6.61 16.49
N THR A 27 -9.00 -6.61 15.43
CA THR A 27 -7.84 -7.52 15.31
C THR A 27 -6.63 -6.76 14.79
N GLU A 28 -5.45 -7.15 15.29
CA GLU A 28 -4.14 -6.53 15.07
C GLU A 28 -3.94 -5.88 13.70
N SER A 29 -3.26 -4.73 13.69
CA SER A 29 -2.88 -4.07 12.45
C SER A 29 -2.04 -5.02 11.59
N ARG A 30 -2.49 -5.33 10.37
CA ARG A 30 -1.71 -6.20 9.46
C ARG A 30 -0.83 -5.35 8.58
N SER A 31 0.48 -5.59 8.66
CA SER A 31 1.47 -5.03 7.75
C SER A 31 1.65 -5.95 6.55
N LEU A 32 1.43 -5.43 5.34
CA LEU A 32 1.61 -6.14 4.09
C LEU A 32 2.72 -5.48 3.26
N GLN A 33 3.80 -6.21 3.00
CA GLN A 33 4.90 -5.72 2.18
C GLN A 33 4.49 -5.58 0.72
N MET A 34 4.71 -4.41 0.14
CA MET A 34 4.48 -4.12 -1.27
C MET A 34 5.74 -4.44 -2.06
N LYS A 35 5.57 -5.17 -3.18
CA LYS A 35 6.67 -5.51 -4.10
C LYS A 35 6.63 -4.61 -5.32
N GLU A 36 7.80 -4.14 -5.75
CA GLU A 36 7.93 -3.45 -7.03
C GLU A 36 7.71 -4.45 -8.18
N ALA A 37 6.67 -4.25 -8.98
CA ALA A 37 6.32 -5.10 -10.11
C ALA A 37 6.90 -4.58 -11.44
N SER A 38 7.09 -3.27 -11.52
CA SER A 38 7.79 -2.55 -12.61
C SER A 38 8.29 -1.22 -12.05
N PRO A 39 9.20 -0.49 -12.73
CA PRO A 39 9.73 0.77 -12.22
C PRO A 39 8.64 1.73 -11.69
N GLY A 40 8.68 2.03 -10.39
CA GLY A 40 7.73 2.92 -9.72
C GLY A 40 6.33 2.33 -9.48
N ARG A 41 6.07 1.07 -9.82
CA ARG A 41 4.78 0.40 -9.61
C ARG A 41 4.89 -0.67 -8.54
N TYR A 42 4.23 -0.43 -7.41
CA TYR A 42 4.28 -1.31 -6.25
C TYR A 42 2.94 -2.02 -6.07
N GLN A 43 2.98 -3.31 -5.76
CA GLN A 43 1.79 -4.14 -5.66
C GLN A 43 1.83 -5.03 -4.42
N VAL A 44 0.64 -5.25 -3.86
CA VAL A 44 0.44 -6.17 -2.75
C VAL A 44 -0.87 -6.93 -2.93
N ARG A 45 -0.84 -8.21 -2.56
CA ARG A 45 -2.03 -9.07 -2.53
C ARG A 45 -2.73 -8.88 -1.19
N LEU A 46 -4.00 -8.55 -1.23
CA LEU A 46 -4.82 -8.47 -0.03
C LEU A 46 -5.30 -9.87 0.39
N PRO A 47 -5.40 -10.15 1.69
CA PRO A 47 -6.11 -11.32 2.18
C PRO A 47 -7.56 -11.36 1.67
N LYS A 48 -8.04 -12.55 1.30
CA LYS A 48 -9.39 -12.73 0.71
C LYS A 48 -10.54 -12.50 1.69
N ASN A 49 -10.24 -12.53 3.00
CA ASN A 49 -11.24 -12.39 4.06
C ASN A 49 -11.53 -10.93 4.43
N LEU A 50 -10.98 -9.96 3.68
CA LEU A 50 -11.19 -8.54 3.90
C LEU A 50 -12.42 -8.06 3.12
N GLN A 51 -13.26 -7.26 3.76
CA GLN A 51 -14.50 -6.75 3.19
C GLN A 51 -14.86 -5.38 3.78
N GLY A 52 -15.64 -4.60 3.05
CA GLY A 52 -16.10 -3.29 3.50
C GLY A 52 -15.03 -2.19 3.39
N GLY A 53 -15.20 -1.13 4.17
CA GLY A 53 -14.26 -0.02 4.26
C GLY A 53 -13.20 -0.29 5.31
N ILE A 54 -11.93 -0.40 4.89
CA ILE A 54 -10.80 -0.69 5.76
C ILE A 54 -9.86 0.52 5.76
N PRO A 55 -9.74 1.24 6.88
CA PRO A 55 -8.70 2.25 7.05
C PRO A 55 -7.32 1.63 6.87
N ALA A 56 -6.42 2.35 6.20
CA ALA A 56 -5.08 1.87 5.93
C ALA A 56 -4.05 3.01 5.91
N PHE A 57 -2.80 2.68 6.19
CA PHE A 57 -1.65 3.51 5.84
C PHE A 57 -0.86 2.84 4.73
N VAL A 58 -0.37 3.64 3.78
CA VAL A 58 0.74 3.24 2.95
C VAL A 58 1.98 4.00 3.34
N LEU A 59 3.08 3.29 3.46
CA LEU A 59 4.39 3.83 3.76
C LEU A 59 5.36 3.44 2.63
N PHE A 60 6.12 4.41 2.13
CA PHE A 60 7.26 4.17 1.25
C PHE A 60 8.52 4.77 1.85
N ARG A 61 9.57 3.97 1.94
CA ARG A 61 10.90 4.39 2.42
C ARG A 61 11.93 4.23 1.31
N ARG A 62 12.73 5.26 1.07
CA ARG A 62 13.86 5.22 0.14
C ARG A 62 14.89 6.27 0.52
N ASP A 63 16.17 5.89 0.61
CA ASP A 63 17.29 6.80 0.83
C ASP A 63 17.07 7.78 2.00
N GLY A 64 16.52 7.27 3.12
CA GLY A 64 16.19 8.07 4.31
C GLY A 64 14.89 8.89 4.21
N SER A 65 14.28 9.00 3.02
CA SER A 65 12.99 9.65 2.82
C SER A 65 11.83 8.73 3.21
N LEU A 66 10.77 9.33 3.76
CA LEU A 66 9.52 8.65 4.12
C LEU A 66 8.33 9.36 3.47
N LEU A 67 7.53 8.60 2.73
CA LEU A 67 6.18 8.97 2.35
C LEU A 67 5.22 8.15 3.20
N GLU A 68 4.31 8.80 3.90
CA GLU A 68 3.20 8.16 4.61
C GLU A 68 1.89 8.77 4.15
N GLN A 69 0.92 7.93 3.78
CA GLN A 69 -0.39 8.38 3.34
C GLN A 69 -1.50 7.53 3.96
N ARG A 70 -2.53 8.22 4.46
CA ARG A 70 -3.76 7.62 4.97
C ARG A 70 -4.74 7.35 3.83
N LEU A 71 -5.32 6.16 3.85
CA LEU A 71 -6.22 5.66 2.82
C LEU A 71 -7.44 4.98 3.46
N GLN A 72 -8.53 4.91 2.71
CA GLN A 72 -9.64 4.00 2.99
C GLN A 72 -9.79 3.04 1.82
N LEU A 73 -9.54 1.74 2.06
CA LEU A 73 -9.74 0.70 1.06
C LEU A 73 -11.21 0.28 1.08
N ASN A 74 -11.91 0.51 -0.02
CA ASN A 74 -13.27 0.04 -0.18
C ASN A 74 -13.24 -1.29 -0.96
N LEU A 75 -13.45 -2.39 -0.25
CA LEU A 75 -13.38 -3.74 -0.80
C LEU A 75 -14.79 -4.31 -0.96
N ALA A 76 -15.17 -4.58 -2.21
CA ALA A 76 -16.39 -5.32 -2.51
C ALA A 76 -16.18 -6.79 -2.15
N SER A 77 -17.17 -7.41 -1.51
CA SER A 77 -17.21 -8.87 -1.35
C SER A 77 -17.19 -9.51 -2.74
N ALA A 78 -16.22 -10.39 -2.99
CA ALA A 78 -16.29 -11.26 -4.15
C ALA A 78 -17.54 -12.13 -3.99
N LYS A 79 -18.50 -11.99 -4.92
CA LYS A 79 -19.64 -12.90 -5.03
C LYS A 79 -19.18 -14.29 -5.43
#